data_AF-A0A345ZCZ7-F1
#
_entry.id   AF-A0A345ZCZ7-F1
#
_cell.length_a   1.000
_cell.length_b   1.000
_cell.length_c   1.000
_cell.angle_alpha   90.00
_cell.angle_beta   90.00
_cell.angle_gamma   90.00
#
_symmetry.space_group_name_H-M   'P 1'
#
loop_
_entity.id
_entity.type
_entity.pdbx_description
1 polymer ?
#
loop_
_entity_poly.entity_id
_entity_poly.type
_entity_poly.pdbx_seq_one_letter_code
_entity_poly.pdbx_strand_id
1 'polypeptide(L)'
;MVLSKSDKDCQIEQLKNTQHDKEKEIALIIKAIDEKENLIDSIFLRIQNIVPHVIKHLDEEQIQSLDEELDFFQSSLQDALIHQKSLESLLSHNFIDRDNDSGLKLKRIKYLITRYTLEYTRLNKLIQKYEQCLQKWFVIDYQLNELQK
;
A
#
# COMPACT_ATOMS: atom_id res chain seq x y z
N MET A 1 -43.03 14.67 12.15
CA MET A 1 -43.70 14.05 10.99
C MET A 1 -43.53 12.54 11.12
N VAL A 2 -44.62 11.79 11.20
CA VAL A 2 -44.58 10.32 11.23
C VAL A 2 -44.50 9.86 9.77
N LEU A 3 -43.45 9.14 9.37
CA LEU A 3 -43.34 8.53 8.05
C LEU A 3 -44.49 7.55 7.83
N SER A 4 -45.09 7.53 6.63
CA SER A 4 -46.08 6.52 6.30
C SER A 4 -45.41 5.13 6.25
N LYS A 5 -46.17 4.07 6.53
CA LYS A 5 -45.64 2.70 6.50
C LYS A 5 -44.98 2.34 5.16
N SER A 6 -45.56 2.82 4.06
CA SER A 6 -45.03 2.62 2.71
C SER A 6 -43.70 3.36 2.47
N ASP A 7 -43.53 4.55 3.04
CA ASP A 7 -42.27 5.31 2.91
C ASP A 7 -41.15 4.69 3.73
N LYS A 8 -41.48 4.15 4.91
CA LYS A 8 -40.55 3.43 5.78
C LYS A 8 -40.03 2.16 5.11
N ASP A 9 -40.92 1.39 4.47
CA ASP A 9 -40.55 0.16 3.75
C ASP A 9 -39.64 0.47 2.53
N CYS A 10 -39.96 1.53 1.78
CA CYS A 10 -39.14 2.01 0.66
C CYS A 10 -37.73 2.43 1.12
N GLN A 11 -37.63 3.16 2.24
CA GLN A 11 -36.35 3.59 2.80
C GLN A 11 -35.48 2.40 3.27
N ILE A 12 -36.11 1.38 3.87
CA ILE A 12 -35.42 0.14 4.28
C ILE A 12 -34.85 -0.58 3.06
N GLU A 13 -35.62 -0.70 1.97
CA GLU A 13 -35.16 -1.36 0.75
C GLU A 13 -33.98 -0.63 0.10
N GLN A 14 -34.03 0.69 0.03
CA GLN A 14 -32.92 1.51 -0.48
C GLN A 14 -31.65 1.35 0.35
N LEU A 15 -31.76 1.34 1.68
CA LEU A 15 -30.62 1.14 2.58
C LEU A 15 -30.05 -0.27 2.46
N LYS A 16 -30.88 -1.31 2.33
CA LYS A 16 -30.42 -2.69 2.07
C LYS A 16 -29.65 -2.82 0.77
N ASN A 17 -30.14 -2.21 -0.31
CA ASN A 17 -29.43 -2.19 -1.59
C ASN A 17 -28.07 -1.47 -1.45
N THR A 18 -28.05 -0.33 -0.75
CA THR A 18 -26.82 0.41 -0.49
C THR A 18 -25.83 -0.38 0.38
N GLN A 19 -26.33 -1.11 1.38
CA GLN A 19 -25.53 -1.99 2.24
C GLN A 19 -24.87 -3.09 1.41
N HIS A 20 -25.64 -3.77 0.56
CA HIS A 20 -25.15 -4.83 -0.33
C HIS A 20 -24.07 -4.32 -1.30
N ASP A 21 -24.28 -3.14 -1.89
CA ASP A 21 -23.28 -2.55 -2.77
C ASP A 21 -22.00 -2.15 -2.02
N LYS A 22 -22.11 -1.75 -0.75
CA LYS A 22 -20.93 -1.53 0.11
C LYS A 22 -20.21 -2.82 0.48
N GLU A 23 -20.92 -3.92 0.71
CA GLU A 23 -20.30 -5.22 0.94
C GLU A 23 -19.50 -5.70 -0.26
N LYS A 24 -20.03 -5.53 -1.48
CA LYS A 24 -19.29 -5.80 -2.71
C LYS A 24 -18.04 -4.94 -2.84
N GLU A 25 -18.15 -3.64 -2.56
CA GLU A 25 -17.00 -2.72 -2.60
C GLU A 25 -15.92 -3.16 -1.59
N ILE A 26 -16.32 -3.51 -0.36
CA ILE A 26 -15.41 -4.02 0.68
C ILE A 26 -14.72 -5.30 0.22
N ALA A 27 -15.47 -6.27 -0.33
CA ALA A 27 -14.92 -7.53 -0.81
C ALA A 27 -13.85 -7.32 -1.91
N LEU A 28 -14.08 -6.36 -2.82
CA LEU A 28 -13.09 -6.00 -3.84
C LEU A 28 -11.83 -5.37 -3.23
N ILE A 29 -11.97 -4.55 -2.19
CA ILE A 29 -10.81 -3.95 -1.50
C ILE A 29 -10.01 -5.02 -0.75
N ILE A 30 -10.66 -5.94 -0.05
CA ILE A 30 -10.00 -7.06 0.65
C ILE A 30 -9.17 -7.88 -0.33
N LYS A 31 -9.75 -8.26 -1.48
CA LYS A 31 -9.02 -9.00 -2.51
C LYS A 31 -7.78 -8.24 -2.99
N ALA A 32 -7.89 -6.92 -3.18
CA ALA A 32 -6.76 -6.08 -3.58
C ALA A 32 -5.68 -5.98 -2.47
N ILE A 33 -6.08 -5.99 -1.20
CA ILE A 33 -5.17 -6.07 -0.04
C ILE A 33 -4.41 -7.39 -0.07
N ASP A 34 -5.11 -8.52 -0.19
CA ASP A 34 -4.50 -9.86 -0.23
C ASP A 34 -3.47 -9.97 -1.37
N GLU A 35 -3.82 -9.50 -2.57
CA GLU A 35 -2.92 -9.48 -3.73
C GLU A 35 -1.66 -8.62 -3.47
N LYS A 36 -1.80 -7.52 -2.71
CA LYS A 36 -0.69 -6.63 -2.37
C LYS A 36 0.21 -7.20 -1.28
N GLU A 37 -0.36 -7.81 -0.25
CA GLU A 37 0.40 -8.50 0.80
C GLU A 37 1.26 -9.61 0.21
N ASN A 38 0.68 -10.47 -0.66
CA ASN A 38 1.41 -11.51 -1.37
C ASN A 38 2.58 -10.96 -2.22
N LEU A 39 2.39 -9.80 -2.87
CA LEU A 39 3.45 -9.15 -3.64
C LEU A 39 4.57 -8.63 -2.72
N ILE A 40 4.20 -8.00 -1.61
CA ILE A 40 5.13 -7.47 -0.61
C ILE A 40 5.97 -8.60 -0.02
N ASP A 41 5.35 -9.72 0.37
CA ASP A 41 6.02 -10.90 0.88
C ASP A 41 7.02 -11.47 -0.14
N SER A 42 6.62 -11.59 -1.40
CA SER A 42 7.52 -12.01 -2.48
C SER A 42 8.72 -11.08 -2.65
N ILE A 43 8.54 -9.76 -2.52
CA ILE A 43 9.65 -8.80 -2.59
C ILE A 43 10.54 -8.93 -1.37
N PHE A 44 9.96 -9.05 -0.18
CA PHE A 44 10.69 -9.21 1.08
C PHE A 44 11.57 -10.46 1.07
N LEU A 45 11.03 -11.61 0.62
CA LEU A 45 11.81 -12.84 0.45
C LEU A 45 12.99 -12.65 -0.52
N ARG A 46 12.81 -11.87 -1.60
CA ARG A 46 13.91 -11.54 -2.52
C ARG A 46 14.97 -10.67 -1.85
N ILE A 47 14.57 -9.70 -1.03
CA ILE A 47 15.49 -8.86 -0.25
C ILE A 47 16.29 -9.74 0.72
N GLN A 48 15.62 -10.58 1.51
CA GLN A 48 16.25 -11.49 2.47
C GLN A 48 17.26 -12.44 1.81
N ASN A 49 17.01 -12.87 0.58
CA ASN A 49 17.94 -13.71 -0.16
C ASN A 49 19.11 -12.91 -0.72
N ILE A 50 18.86 -11.75 -1.34
CA ILE A 50 19.89 -11.03 -2.11
C ILE A 50 20.81 -10.21 -1.19
N VAL A 51 20.27 -9.52 -0.19
CA VAL A 51 21.04 -8.58 0.64
C VAL A 51 22.21 -9.25 1.36
N PRO A 52 22.04 -10.38 2.08
CA PRO A 52 23.16 -11.03 2.77
C PRO A 52 24.24 -11.54 1.82
N HIS A 53 23.86 -11.95 0.60
CA HIS A 53 24.83 -12.38 -0.40
C HIS A 53 25.66 -11.22 -0.93
N VAL A 54 25.07 -10.04 -1.12
CA VAL A 54 25.82 -8.87 -1.57
C VAL A 54 26.71 -8.32 -0.46
N ILE A 55 26.19 -8.18 0.78
CA ILE A 55 26.96 -7.66 1.92
C ILE A 55 28.22 -8.50 2.18
N LYS A 56 28.15 -9.83 2.05
CA LYS A 56 29.32 -10.72 2.21
C LYS A 56 30.46 -10.48 1.21
N HIS A 57 30.21 -9.72 0.14
CA HIS A 57 31.19 -9.40 -0.89
C HIS A 57 31.62 -7.91 -0.86
N LEU A 58 31.16 -7.15 0.12
CA LEU A 58 31.53 -5.76 0.32
C LEU A 58 32.59 -5.66 1.44
N ASP A 59 33.51 -4.71 1.30
CA ASP A 59 34.42 -4.32 2.39
C ASP A 59 33.71 -3.36 3.38
N GLU A 60 34.34 -3.08 4.53
CA GLU A 60 33.73 -2.24 5.58
C GLU A 60 33.43 -0.81 5.08
N GLU A 61 34.29 -0.22 4.24
CA GLU A 61 34.05 1.11 3.66
C GLU A 61 32.85 1.09 2.70
N GLN A 62 32.68 0.02 1.90
CA GLN A 62 31.53 -0.17 1.01
C GLN A 62 30.24 -0.44 1.77
N ILE A 63 30.30 -1.13 2.91
CA ILE A 63 29.13 -1.34 3.78
C ILE A 63 28.71 -0.01 4.41
N GLN A 64 29.66 0.78 4.90
CA GLN A 64 29.37 2.08 5.51
C GLN A 64 28.82 3.07 4.49
N SER A 65 29.39 3.11 3.28
CA SER A 65 28.85 3.88 2.16
C SER A 65 27.46 3.41 1.73
N LEU A 66 27.17 2.10 1.84
CA LEU A 66 25.85 1.54 1.54
C LEU A 66 24.82 1.99 2.57
N ASP A 67 25.13 1.95 3.86
CA ASP A 67 24.22 2.39 4.91
C ASP A 67 23.87 3.88 4.74
N GLU A 68 24.86 4.74 4.48
CA GLU A 68 24.63 6.16 4.21
C GLU A 68 23.78 6.41 2.96
N GLU A 69 24.02 5.66 1.88
CA GLU A 69 23.22 5.74 0.66
C GLU A 69 21.79 5.23 0.87
N LEU A 70 21.59 4.20 1.69
CA LEU A 70 20.27 3.67 2.04
C LEU A 70 19.49 4.66 2.90
N ASP A 71 20.13 5.29 3.89
CA ASP A 71 19.51 6.31 4.73
C ASP A 71 19.11 7.54 3.92
N PHE A 72 19.99 8.02 3.04
CA PHE A 72 19.68 9.11 2.11
C PHE A 72 18.53 8.74 1.17
N PHE A 73 18.56 7.52 0.63
CA PHE A 73 17.52 7.03 -0.25
C PHE A 73 16.17 6.88 0.46
N GLN A 74 16.16 6.35 1.68
CA GLN A 74 14.96 6.19 2.51
C GLN A 74 14.33 7.54 2.84
N SER A 75 15.15 8.53 3.22
CA SER A 75 14.70 9.91 3.47
C SER A 75 14.09 10.53 2.21
N SER A 76 14.79 10.42 1.07
CA SER A 76 14.33 10.95 -0.21
C SER A 76 13.05 10.26 -0.70
N LEU A 77 12.91 8.96 -0.42
CA LEU A 77 11.71 8.19 -0.76
C LEU A 77 10.52 8.61 0.10
N GLN A 78 10.71 8.85 1.41
CA GLN A 78 9.66 9.37 2.28
C GLN A 78 9.14 10.72 1.79
N ASP A 79 10.05 11.64 1.45
CA ASP A 79 9.68 12.94 0.87
C ASP A 79 8.93 12.76 -0.46
N ALA A 80 9.36 11.81 -1.29
CA ALA A 80 8.71 11.55 -2.57
C ALA A 80 7.32 10.93 -2.46
N LEU A 81 7.10 10.09 -1.45
CA LEU A 81 5.80 9.52 -1.14
C LEU A 81 4.81 10.58 -0.63
N ILE A 82 5.29 11.60 0.08
CA ILE A 82 4.50 12.75 0.52
C ILE A 82 4.08 13.62 -0.67
N HIS A 83 5.00 13.88 -1.59
CA HIS A 83 4.80 14.86 -2.67
C HIS A 83 4.31 14.29 -4.02
N GLN A 84 4.17 12.96 -4.16
CA GLN A 84 3.66 12.15 -5.30
C GLN A 84 4.33 12.38 -6.68
N LYS A 85 4.62 13.61 -7.09
CA LYS A 85 5.28 13.96 -8.36
C LYS A 85 6.78 13.64 -8.39
N SER A 86 7.44 13.58 -7.24
CA SER A 86 8.89 13.32 -7.17
C SER A 86 9.24 11.84 -7.21
N LEU A 87 8.26 10.93 -7.11
CA LEU A 87 8.50 9.50 -7.05
C LEU A 87 9.02 8.93 -8.38
N GLU A 88 8.39 9.28 -9.52
CA GLU A 88 8.87 8.87 -10.84
C GLU A 88 10.25 9.44 -11.17
N SER A 89 10.51 10.69 -10.76
CA SER A 89 11.82 11.32 -10.91
C SER A 89 12.89 10.63 -10.04
N LEU A 90 12.55 10.26 -8.82
CA LEU A 90 13.46 9.58 -7.90
C LEU A 90 13.79 8.16 -8.36
N LEU A 91 12.81 7.48 -8.97
CA LEU A 91 13.01 6.19 -9.62
C LEU A 91 13.90 6.32 -10.87
N SER A 92 13.64 7.28 -11.76
CA SER A 92 14.46 7.46 -12.96
C SER A 92 15.91 7.85 -12.63
N HIS A 93 16.15 8.68 -11.62
CA HIS A 93 17.49 9.15 -11.27
C HIS A 93 18.34 8.11 -10.52
N ASN A 94 17.73 7.23 -9.71
CA ASN A 94 18.49 6.25 -8.93
C ASN A 94 18.72 4.92 -9.66
N PHE A 95 18.00 4.65 -10.77
CA PHE A 95 18.10 3.38 -11.51
C PHE A 95 18.84 3.47 -12.85
N ILE A 96 19.23 4.67 -13.30
CA ILE A 96 19.96 4.87 -14.56
C ILE A 96 21.47 5.09 -14.26
N ASP A 97 22.30 4.20 -14.80
CA ASP A 97 23.78 4.26 -14.99
C ASP A 97 24.68 4.59 -13.78
N ARG A 98 25.40 3.62 -13.22
CA ARG A 98 26.76 3.26 -13.65
C ARG A 98 27.02 1.75 -13.87
N ASP A 99 27.73 1.43 -14.94
CA ASP A 99 28.26 0.11 -15.29
C ASP A 99 29.51 -0.21 -14.46
N ASN A 100 29.32 -0.91 -13.36
CA ASN A 100 30.35 -1.72 -12.73
C ASN A 100 29.66 -2.91 -12.06
N ASP A 101 30.27 -4.09 -12.12
CA ASP A 101 29.64 -5.38 -11.78
C ASP A 101 29.20 -5.49 -10.30
N SER A 102 29.87 -4.74 -9.40
CA SER A 102 29.46 -4.53 -8.00
C SER A 102 28.34 -3.49 -7.85
N GLY A 103 28.36 -2.43 -8.66
CA GLY A 103 27.31 -1.41 -8.73
C GLY A 103 25.96 -1.95 -9.21
N LEU A 104 25.96 -2.97 -10.07
CA LEU A 104 24.76 -3.68 -10.53
C LEU A 104 24.04 -4.42 -9.39
N LYS A 105 24.80 -5.08 -8.50
CA LYS A 105 24.25 -5.77 -7.32
C LYS A 105 23.68 -4.77 -6.32
N LEU A 106 24.36 -3.64 -6.11
CA LEU A 106 23.92 -2.56 -5.23
C LEU A 106 22.64 -1.89 -5.73
N LYS A 107 22.60 -1.54 -7.02
CA LYS A 107 21.39 -1.01 -7.70
C LYS A 107 20.21 -1.96 -7.56
N ARG A 108 20.45 -3.26 -7.65
CA ARG A 108 19.40 -4.28 -7.48
C ARG A 108 18.84 -4.31 -6.06
N ILE A 109 19.67 -4.11 -5.04
CA ILE A 109 19.20 -3.98 -3.65
C ILE A 109 18.37 -2.70 -3.48
N LYS A 110 18.90 -1.55 -3.93
CA LYS A 110 18.18 -0.28 -3.92
C LYS A 110 16.81 -0.42 -4.60
N TYR A 111 16.76 -1.09 -5.75
CA TYR A 111 15.52 -1.35 -6.47
C TYR A 111 14.51 -2.15 -5.66
N LEU A 112 14.94 -3.24 -5.05
CA LEU A 112 14.05 -4.10 -4.28
C LEU A 112 13.51 -3.38 -3.04
N ILE A 113 14.36 -2.65 -2.31
CA ILE A 113 13.95 -1.85 -1.15
C ILE A 113 12.96 -0.76 -1.58
N THR A 114 13.26 -0.05 -2.67
CA THR A 114 12.35 0.96 -3.21
C THR A 114 10.99 0.36 -3.54
N ARG A 115 11.00 -0.76 -4.27
CA ARG A 115 9.78 -1.42 -4.69
C ARG A 115 8.99 -1.95 -3.50
N TYR A 116 9.66 -2.49 -2.49
CA TYR A 116 9.03 -2.90 -1.24
C TYR A 116 8.29 -1.72 -0.58
N THR A 117 8.98 -0.61 -0.36
CA THR A 117 8.41 0.56 0.31
C THR A 117 7.27 1.21 -0.50
N LEU A 118 7.38 1.23 -1.82
CA LEU A 118 6.31 1.66 -2.73
C LEU A 118 5.05 0.80 -2.59
N GLU A 119 5.21 -0.51 -2.66
CA GLU A 119 4.08 -1.43 -2.56
C GLU A 119 3.46 -1.39 -1.16
N TYR A 120 4.27 -1.28 -0.10
CA TYR A 120 3.79 -1.08 1.27
C TYR A 120 2.97 0.21 1.43
N THR A 121 3.40 1.30 0.80
CA THR A 121 2.64 2.56 0.82
C THR A 121 1.30 2.44 0.08
N ARG A 122 1.27 1.69 -1.03
CA ARG A 122 0.03 1.39 -1.77
C ARG A 122 -0.91 0.52 -0.93
N LEU A 123 -0.37 -0.47 -0.21
CA LEU A 123 -1.13 -1.29 0.73
C LEU A 123 -1.78 -0.42 1.82
N ASN A 124 -1.04 0.49 2.45
CA ASN A 124 -1.61 1.39 3.46
C ASN A 124 -2.77 2.25 2.93
N LYS A 125 -2.69 2.70 1.68
CA LYS A 125 -3.80 3.43 1.04
C LYS A 125 -5.04 2.54 0.82
N LEU A 126 -4.85 1.26 0.49
CA LEU A 126 -5.95 0.30 0.38
C LEU A 126 -6.60 0.04 1.74
N ILE A 127 -5.81 -0.11 2.81
CA ILE A 127 -6.29 -0.26 4.18
C ILE A 127 -7.11 0.96 4.60
N GLN A 128 -6.61 2.18 4.35
CA GLN A 128 -7.37 3.41 4.61
C GLN A 128 -8.70 3.45 3.85
N LYS A 129 -8.72 3.03 2.57
CA LYS A 129 -9.96 2.94 1.79
C LYS A 129 -10.93 1.91 2.36
N TYR A 130 -10.41 0.77 2.81
CA TYR A 130 -11.19 -0.27 3.48
C TYR A 130 -11.86 0.26 4.75
N GLU A 131 -11.09 0.92 5.63
CA GLU A 131 -11.61 1.52 6.87
C GLU A 131 -12.71 2.55 6.60
N GLN A 132 -12.51 3.41 5.61
CA GLN A 132 -13.52 4.39 5.18
C GLN A 132 -14.80 3.72 4.64
N CYS A 133 -14.67 2.61 3.91
CA CYS A 133 -15.83 1.86 3.41
C CYS A 133 -16.57 1.16 4.55
N LEU A 134 -15.86 0.56 5.50
CA LEU A 134 -16.44 -0.03 6.70
C LEU A 134 -17.21 0.99 7.54
N GLN A 135 -16.64 2.18 7.78
CA GLN A 135 -17.33 3.24 8.52
C GLN A 135 -18.67 3.61 7.86
N LYS A 136 -18.70 3.73 6.52
CA LYS A 136 -19.94 4.01 5.78
C LYS A 136 -20.94 2.85 5.90
N TRP A 137 -20.46 1.61 5.84
CA TRP A 137 -21.30 0.42 6.01
C TRP A 137 -21.94 0.39 7.42
N PHE A 138 -21.17 0.68 8.47
CA PHE A 138 -21.70 0.75 9.85
C PHE A 138 -22.78 1.82 10.03
N VAL A 139 -22.64 2.98 9.37
CA VAL A 139 -23.68 4.02 9.40
C VAL A 139 -24.98 3.52 8.77
N ILE A 140 -24.90 2.80 7.64
CA ILE A 140 -26.07 2.22 6.96
C ILE A 140 -26.71 1.14 7.84
N ASP A 141 -25.91 0.26 8.43
CA ASP A 141 -26.40 -0.81 9.32
C ASP A 141 -27.12 -0.24 10.56
N TYR A 142 -26.54 0.79 11.19
CA TYR A 142 -27.18 1.50 12.29
C TYR A 142 -28.53 2.12 11.88
N GLN A 143 -28.59 2.78 10.73
CA GLN A 143 -29.85 3.35 10.20
C GLN A 143 -30.92 2.28 9.94
N LEU A 144 -30.53 1.13 9.40
CA LEU A 144 -31.42 -0.01 9.20
C LEU A 144 -31.98 -0.52 10.53
N ASN A 145 -31.13 -0.68 11.54
CA ASN A 145 -31.53 -1.14 12.86
C ASN A 145 -32.49 -0.17 13.55
N GLU A 146 -32.28 1.14 13.43
CA GLU A 146 -33.20 2.15 13.98
C GLU A 146 -34.55 2.16 13.26
N LEU A 147 -34.57 1.94 11.94
CA LEU A 147 -35.82 1.83 11.18
C LEU A 147 -36.55 0.51 11.46
N GLN A 148 -35.89 -0.54 11.91
CA GLN A 148 -36.55 -1.83 12.19
C GLN A 148 -37.12 -1.94 13.61
N LYS A 149 -36.75 -1.01 14.50
CA LYS A 149 -37.42 -0.79 15.80
C LYS A 149 -38.78 -0.11 15.60
#